data_AF-A0A933IJW5-F1
#
_entry.id   AF-A0A933IJW5-F1
#
_cell.length_a   1.000
_cell.length_b   1.000
_cell.length_c   1.000
_cell.angle_alpha   90.00
_cell.angle_beta   90.00
_cell.angle_gamma   90.00
#
_symmetry.space_group_name_H-M   'P 1'
#
loop_
_entity.id
_entity.type
_entity.pdbx_description
1 polymer ?
#
loop_
_entity_poly.entity_id
_entity_poly.type
_entity_poly.pdbx_seq_one_letter_code
_entity_poly.pdbx_strand_id
1 'polypeptide(L)'
;DYSYQLINLGNATDIFNLSLNPTGLPAGWTAVLSSATITVAEDAMATFTARVTIPAGAGDRDRGTIAVTASTVDDGPAFVVGSWQYGGTDTLTDIATTICGSAIITLTKTYEVQKPGSYIGTSTNVPGSLVTYCLEYTNTGSVVANDVTVIDMIPKYTTYVTGKIRIGTIGSTYATAATEDDNASDGVTLPYANWNVTTPGAVTFSLGSVGAGAAGRLYYQVRID
;
A
#
# COMPACT_ATOMS: atom_id res chain seq x y z
N ASP A 1 -2.27 -18.24 -1.92
CA ASP A 1 -3.11 -19.42 -2.21
C ASP A 1 -4.16 -19.57 -1.12
N TYR A 2 -5.40 -19.80 -1.51
CA TYR A 2 -6.51 -20.12 -0.61
C TYR A 2 -6.63 -21.64 -0.52
N SER A 3 -6.65 -22.20 0.68
CA SER A 3 -6.76 -23.64 0.91
C SER A 3 -8.20 -24.02 1.23
N TYR A 4 -8.71 -25.03 0.54
CA TYR A 4 -10.04 -25.59 0.74
C TYR A 4 -9.92 -27.03 1.21
N GLN A 5 -10.84 -27.43 2.10
CA GLN A 5 -10.98 -28.80 2.57
C GLN A 5 -12.31 -29.34 2.05
N LEU A 6 -12.26 -30.53 1.46
CA LEU A 6 -13.41 -31.26 0.97
C LEU A 6 -13.46 -32.61 1.66
N ILE A 7 -14.60 -32.94 2.27
CA ILE A 7 -14.82 -34.23 2.93
C ILE A 7 -15.86 -34.97 2.10
N ASN A 8 -15.56 -36.22 1.75
CA ASN A 8 -16.55 -37.09 1.18
C ASN A 8 -17.35 -37.77 2.31
N LEU A 9 -18.64 -37.47 2.39
CA LEU A 9 -19.57 -38.08 3.35
C LEU A 9 -20.42 -39.19 2.71
N GLY A 10 -20.15 -39.51 1.44
CA GLY A 10 -20.74 -40.64 0.73
C GLY A 10 -20.15 -41.98 1.18
N ASN A 11 -20.81 -43.06 0.81
CA ASN A 11 -20.46 -44.44 1.18
C ASN A 11 -19.55 -45.14 0.16
N ALA A 12 -18.94 -44.36 -0.73
CA ALA A 12 -18.09 -44.85 -1.81
C ALA A 12 -16.97 -43.84 -2.07
N THR A 13 -15.98 -44.24 -2.86
CA THR A 13 -14.99 -43.28 -3.36
C THR A 13 -15.64 -42.45 -4.46
N ASP A 14 -15.67 -41.13 -4.25
CA ASP A 14 -16.30 -40.19 -5.18
C ASP A 14 -15.26 -39.35 -5.91
N ILE A 15 -15.63 -38.94 -7.12
CA ILE A 15 -14.90 -37.95 -7.90
C ILE A 15 -15.70 -36.67 -7.81
N PHE A 16 -15.04 -35.58 -7.40
CA PHE A 16 -15.60 -34.25 -7.38
C PHE A 16 -15.01 -33.42 -8.52
N ASN A 17 -15.87 -32.86 -9.36
CA ASN A 17 -15.50 -31.79 -10.27
C ASN A 17 -15.31 -30.51 -9.45
N LEU A 18 -14.14 -29.90 -9.60
CA LEU A 18 -13.83 -28.60 -9.02
C LEU A 18 -13.93 -27.55 -10.11
N SER A 19 -14.73 -26.52 -9.86
CA SER A 19 -14.87 -25.40 -10.76
C SER A 19 -14.56 -24.11 -10.03
N LEU A 20 -13.98 -23.17 -10.78
CA LEU A 20 -13.64 -21.85 -10.32
C LEU A 20 -14.39 -20.86 -11.18
N ASN A 21 -15.12 -19.97 -10.53
CA ASN A 21 -15.75 -18.83 -11.16
C ASN A 21 -14.95 -17.55 -10.84
N PRO A 22 -14.12 -17.07 -11.78
CA PRO A 22 -13.34 -15.86 -11.62
C PRO A 22 -14.08 -14.58 -12.05
N THR A 23 -15.39 -14.63 -12.32
CA THR A 23 -16.14 -13.45 -12.84
C THR A 23 -16.12 -12.25 -11.91
N GLY A 24 -15.82 -12.44 -10.62
CA GLY A 24 -15.61 -11.36 -9.67
C GLY A 24 -14.19 -10.78 -9.66
N LEU A 25 -13.29 -11.19 -10.56
CA LEU A 25 -11.94 -10.67 -10.66
C LEU A 25 -11.84 -9.45 -11.60
N PRO A 26 -11.05 -8.41 -11.24
CA PRO A 26 -10.76 -7.28 -12.11
C PRO A 26 -9.98 -7.68 -13.38
N ALA A 27 -9.96 -6.79 -14.37
CA ALA A 27 -9.25 -7.03 -15.63
C ALA A 27 -7.75 -7.34 -15.39
N GLY A 28 -7.25 -8.39 -16.04
CA GLY A 28 -5.85 -8.84 -15.92
C GLY A 28 -5.55 -9.71 -14.70
N TRP A 29 -6.45 -9.78 -13.72
CA TRP A 29 -6.34 -10.76 -12.63
C TRP A 29 -6.69 -12.14 -13.16
N THR A 30 -5.97 -13.14 -12.67
CA THR A 30 -6.23 -14.53 -13.02
C THR A 30 -6.38 -15.35 -11.75
N ALA A 31 -7.14 -16.43 -11.85
CA ALA A 31 -7.19 -17.41 -10.79
C ALA A 31 -7.21 -18.82 -11.38
N VAL A 32 -6.55 -19.74 -10.70
CA VAL A 32 -6.41 -21.13 -11.11
C VAL A 32 -6.59 -22.05 -9.90
N LEU A 33 -7.21 -23.20 -10.10
CA LEU A 33 -7.24 -24.27 -9.12
C LEU A 33 -5.99 -25.13 -9.25
N SER A 34 -5.55 -25.74 -8.15
CA SER A 34 -4.49 -26.74 -8.16
C SER A 34 -4.88 -28.01 -8.93
N SER A 35 -6.17 -28.30 -9.07
CA SER A 35 -6.72 -29.45 -9.79
C SER A 35 -8.16 -29.18 -10.26
N ALA A 36 -8.57 -29.78 -11.39
CA ALA A 36 -9.92 -29.66 -11.93
C ALA A 36 -10.88 -30.74 -11.41
N THR A 37 -10.33 -31.86 -10.94
CA THR A 37 -11.07 -32.92 -10.26
C THR A 37 -10.27 -33.40 -9.07
N ILE A 38 -10.97 -33.97 -8.09
CA ILE A 38 -10.34 -34.63 -6.96
C ILE A 38 -11.11 -35.88 -6.59
N THR A 39 -10.40 -36.98 -6.39
CA THR A 39 -10.97 -38.25 -5.96
C THR A 39 -10.78 -38.38 -4.46
N VAL A 40 -11.87 -38.62 -3.73
CA VAL A 40 -11.88 -38.68 -2.28
C VAL A 40 -12.57 -39.97 -1.86
N ALA A 41 -11.84 -40.82 -1.12
CA ALA A 41 -12.40 -42.06 -0.59
C ALA A 41 -13.56 -41.76 0.39
N GLU A 42 -14.41 -42.75 0.62
CA GLU A 42 -15.45 -42.71 1.66
C GLU A 42 -14.86 -42.22 3.00
N ASP A 43 -15.57 -41.30 3.65
CA ASP A 43 -15.20 -40.65 4.91
C ASP A 43 -13.82 -39.98 4.93
N ALA A 44 -13.18 -39.79 3.77
CA ALA A 44 -11.88 -39.17 3.67
C ALA A 44 -12.00 -37.67 3.41
N MET A 45 -10.94 -36.94 3.78
CA MET A 45 -10.78 -35.54 3.48
C MET A 45 -9.65 -35.35 2.47
N ALA A 46 -9.88 -34.48 1.50
CA ALA A 46 -8.87 -34.01 0.58
C ALA A 46 -8.77 -32.48 0.62
N THR A 47 -7.59 -31.97 0.29
CA THR A 47 -7.30 -30.54 0.26
C THR A 47 -6.90 -30.13 -1.15
N PHE A 48 -7.38 -28.97 -1.58
CA PHE A 48 -6.95 -28.35 -2.82
C PHE A 48 -6.83 -26.83 -2.62
N THR A 49 -6.17 -26.14 -3.54
CA THR A 49 -5.93 -24.71 -3.42
C THR A 49 -6.41 -23.93 -4.63
N ALA A 50 -6.87 -22.69 -4.42
CA ALA A 50 -7.04 -21.70 -5.47
C ALA A 50 -5.94 -20.64 -5.37
N ARG A 51 -5.21 -20.41 -6.46
CA ARG A 51 -4.23 -19.34 -6.57
C ARG A 51 -4.81 -18.19 -7.37
N VAL A 52 -4.89 -17.01 -6.75
CA VAL A 52 -5.19 -15.74 -7.43
C VAL A 52 -3.87 -15.05 -7.74
N THR A 53 -3.66 -14.65 -8.99
CA THR A 53 -2.49 -13.91 -9.45
C THR A 53 -2.91 -12.49 -9.80
N ILE A 54 -2.27 -11.52 -9.15
CA ILE A 54 -2.49 -10.09 -9.33
C ILE A 54 -1.51 -9.59 -10.42
N PRO A 55 -1.98 -8.93 -11.50
CA PRO A 55 -1.13 -8.47 -12.58
C PRO A 55 -0.26 -7.28 -12.13
N ALA A 56 0.89 -7.10 -12.78
CA ALA A 56 1.67 -5.88 -12.66
C ALA A 56 0.82 -4.69 -13.15
N GLY A 57 0.63 -3.69 -12.29
CA GLY A 57 -0.24 -2.54 -12.57
C GLY A 57 -1.67 -2.65 -12.05
N ALA A 58 -2.01 -3.69 -11.27
CA ALA A 58 -3.26 -3.68 -10.49
C ALA A 58 -3.34 -2.42 -9.60
N GLY A 59 -4.51 -1.79 -9.60
CA GLY A 59 -4.76 -0.58 -8.82
C GLY A 59 -4.69 -0.86 -7.32
N ASP A 60 -4.31 0.17 -6.57
CA ASP A 60 -4.35 0.10 -5.12
C ASP A 60 -5.80 -0.09 -4.64
N ARG A 61 -6.01 -1.01 -3.69
CA ARG A 61 -7.33 -1.46 -3.20
C ARG A 61 -8.23 -2.15 -4.24
N ASP A 62 -7.71 -2.56 -5.39
CA ASP A 62 -8.46 -3.46 -6.27
C ASP A 62 -8.86 -4.73 -5.52
N ARG A 63 -10.10 -5.14 -5.73
CA ARG A 63 -10.71 -6.30 -5.07
C ARG A 63 -11.14 -7.30 -6.12
N GLY A 64 -10.74 -8.54 -5.90
CA GLY A 64 -11.21 -9.67 -6.68
C GLY A 64 -11.92 -10.67 -5.79
N THR A 65 -13.07 -11.14 -6.24
CA THR A 65 -13.79 -12.25 -5.62
C THR A 65 -13.72 -13.46 -6.54
N ILE A 66 -13.40 -14.61 -5.95
CA ILE A 66 -13.53 -15.89 -6.62
C ILE A 66 -14.58 -16.72 -5.88
N ALA A 67 -15.38 -17.47 -6.64
CA ALA A 67 -16.21 -18.52 -6.11
C ALA A 67 -15.67 -19.87 -6.56
N VAL A 68 -15.54 -20.80 -5.63
CA VAL A 68 -15.06 -22.16 -5.87
C VAL A 68 -16.20 -23.10 -5.58
N THR A 69 -16.53 -23.96 -6.54
CA THR A 69 -17.60 -24.95 -6.40
C THR A 69 -17.04 -26.35 -6.58
N ALA A 70 -17.34 -27.24 -5.64
CA ALA A 70 -17.13 -28.67 -5.77
C ALA A 70 -18.47 -29.36 -6.06
N SER A 71 -18.49 -30.31 -7.00
CA SER A 71 -19.70 -31.05 -7.38
C SER A 71 -19.38 -32.52 -7.62
N THR A 72 -20.16 -33.43 -7.03
CA THR A 72 -20.06 -34.88 -7.31
C THR A 72 -20.46 -35.16 -8.77
N VAL A 73 -19.77 -36.10 -9.43
CA VAL A 73 -20.01 -36.39 -10.85
C VAL A 73 -20.92 -37.59 -11.08
N ASP A 74 -21.05 -38.49 -10.12
CA ASP A 74 -21.83 -39.71 -10.31
C ASP A 74 -22.05 -40.39 -8.95
N ASP A 75 -23.10 -40.02 -8.23
CA ASP A 75 -23.74 -41.01 -7.38
C ASP A 75 -24.74 -41.76 -8.25
N GLY A 76 -24.68 -43.09 -8.20
CA GLY A 76 -25.75 -43.92 -8.73
C GLY A 76 -27.14 -43.48 -8.21
N PRO A 77 -28.24 -44.01 -8.76
CA PRO A 77 -29.58 -43.50 -8.50
C PRO A 77 -29.84 -43.31 -7.01
N ALA A 78 -30.27 -42.11 -6.63
CA ALA A 78 -30.58 -41.70 -5.27
C ALA A 78 -31.33 -42.80 -4.50
N PHE A 79 -30.71 -43.32 -3.44
CA PHE A 79 -31.35 -44.25 -2.52
C PHE A 79 -32.14 -43.43 -1.49
N VAL A 80 -33.46 -43.40 -1.64
CA VAL A 80 -34.37 -42.66 -0.75
C VAL A 80 -34.90 -43.60 0.33
N VAL A 81 -34.60 -43.30 1.61
CA VAL A 81 -35.22 -43.97 2.77
C VAL A 81 -35.91 -42.92 3.63
N GLY A 82 -37.24 -42.87 3.58
CA GLY A 82 -38.02 -41.84 4.27
C GLY A 82 -37.88 -40.47 3.59
N SER A 83 -37.74 -39.39 4.38
CA SER A 83 -37.51 -38.02 3.87
C SER A 83 -36.04 -37.67 3.65
N TRP A 84 -35.14 -38.66 3.78
CA TRP A 84 -33.70 -38.48 3.60
C TRP A 84 -33.29 -39.06 2.23
N GLN A 85 -32.64 -38.22 1.43
CA GLN A 85 -32.07 -38.60 0.14
C GLN A 85 -30.58 -38.91 0.35
N TYR A 86 -30.15 -40.14 0.01
CA TYR A 86 -28.75 -40.52 -0.09
C TYR A 86 -28.39 -40.65 -1.57
N GLY A 87 -27.42 -39.88 -2.04
CA GLY A 87 -27.12 -39.72 -3.46
C GLY A 87 -27.94 -38.61 -4.12
N GLY A 88 -27.24 -37.60 -4.62
CA GLY A 88 -27.65 -36.52 -5.50
C GLY A 88 -26.45 -35.59 -5.76
N THR A 89 -26.48 -34.84 -6.86
CA THR A 89 -25.46 -33.80 -7.14
C THR A 89 -25.39 -32.79 -5.99
N ASP A 90 -24.41 -32.97 -5.11
CA ASP A 90 -24.13 -32.06 -4.00
C ASP A 90 -23.18 -30.98 -4.47
N THR A 91 -23.60 -29.72 -4.32
CA THR A 91 -22.80 -28.56 -4.72
C THR A 91 -22.49 -27.71 -3.50
N LEU A 92 -21.22 -27.63 -3.14
CA LEU A 92 -20.73 -26.71 -2.12
C LEU A 92 -20.02 -25.56 -2.82
N THR A 93 -20.41 -24.32 -2.51
CA THR A 93 -19.77 -23.12 -3.05
C THR A 93 -19.16 -22.31 -1.91
N ASP A 94 -17.87 -22.00 -2.02
CA ASP A 94 -17.13 -21.15 -1.08
C ASP A 94 -16.60 -19.90 -1.81
N ILE A 95 -16.52 -18.78 -1.09
CA ILE A 95 -16.20 -17.46 -1.64
C ILE A 95 -14.98 -16.90 -0.93
N ALA A 96 -13.94 -16.55 -1.69
CA ALA A 96 -12.75 -15.89 -1.19
C ALA A 96 -12.56 -14.51 -1.85
N THR A 97 -12.22 -13.51 -1.03
CA THR A 97 -11.93 -12.13 -1.48
C THR A 97 -10.46 -11.80 -1.28
N THR A 98 -9.80 -11.33 -2.33
CA THR A 98 -8.41 -10.85 -2.30
C THR A 98 -8.38 -9.33 -2.45
N ILE A 99 -7.52 -8.64 -1.70
CA ILE A 99 -7.32 -7.18 -1.77
C ILE A 99 -5.84 -6.92 -2.07
N CYS A 100 -5.55 -6.09 -3.08
CA CYS A 100 -4.20 -5.60 -3.33
C CYS A 100 -3.90 -4.40 -2.41
N GLY A 101 -2.74 -4.39 -1.75
CA GLY A 101 -2.29 -3.25 -0.96
C GLY A 101 -0.81 -2.91 -1.16
N SER A 102 -0.53 -1.61 -1.29
CA SER A 102 0.83 -1.08 -1.49
C SER A 102 1.02 0.20 -0.67
N ALA A 103 2.26 0.51 -0.29
CA ALA A 103 2.62 1.80 0.28
C ALA A 103 3.29 2.62 -0.82
N ILE A 104 2.81 3.84 -1.07
CA ILE A 104 3.30 4.69 -2.16
C ILE A 104 3.44 6.10 -1.62
N ILE A 105 4.69 6.56 -1.46
CA ILE A 105 4.96 7.93 -1.04
C ILE A 105 5.14 8.80 -2.29
N THR A 106 4.25 9.76 -2.45
CA THR A 106 4.38 10.83 -3.45
C THR A 106 4.96 12.06 -2.79
N LEU A 107 5.79 12.81 -3.53
CA LEU A 107 6.48 13.99 -3.03
C LEU A 107 6.33 15.12 -4.06
N THR A 108 5.83 16.27 -3.63
CA THR A 108 5.77 17.49 -4.45
C THR A 108 6.61 18.57 -3.79
N LYS A 109 7.57 19.13 -4.53
CA LYS A 109 8.45 20.21 -4.05
C LYS A 109 8.05 21.53 -4.71
N THR A 110 7.84 22.55 -3.89
CA THR A 110 7.61 23.93 -4.31
C THR A 110 8.55 24.88 -3.58
N TYR A 111 8.62 26.12 -4.04
CA TYR A 111 9.44 27.16 -3.42
C TYR A 111 8.80 28.53 -3.55
N GLU A 112 9.11 29.41 -2.59
CA GLU A 112 8.77 30.82 -2.60
C GLU A 112 10.03 31.65 -2.38
N VAL A 113 10.20 32.74 -3.13
CA VAL A 113 11.40 33.59 -3.07
C VAL A 113 11.04 34.98 -2.56
N GLN A 114 11.72 35.39 -1.49
CA GLN A 114 11.63 36.73 -0.93
C GLN A 114 12.94 37.49 -1.17
N LYS A 115 12.87 38.61 -1.91
CA LYS A 115 14.02 39.49 -2.14
C LYS A 115 14.51 40.15 -0.84
N PRO A 116 15.80 40.53 -0.73
CA PRO A 116 16.29 41.32 0.38
C PRO A 116 15.52 42.65 0.49
N GLY A 117 15.23 43.09 1.72
CA GLY A 117 14.55 44.37 1.93
C GLY A 117 15.35 45.59 1.43
N SER A 118 16.67 45.47 1.32
CA SER A 118 17.55 46.48 0.74
C SER A 118 17.52 46.53 -0.79
N TYR A 119 16.95 45.53 -1.47
CA TYR A 119 16.91 45.46 -2.92
C TYR A 119 15.65 46.12 -3.49
N ILE A 120 15.84 47.23 -4.22
CA ILE A 120 14.77 48.05 -4.80
C ILE A 120 14.31 47.60 -6.19
N GLY A 121 14.98 46.62 -6.80
CA GLY A 121 14.62 46.10 -8.12
C GLY A 121 13.39 45.19 -8.11
N THR A 122 12.95 44.80 -9.31
CA THR A 122 11.77 43.96 -9.53
C THR A 122 12.07 42.45 -9.51
N SER A 123 13.33 42.05 -9.71
CA SER A 123 13.74 40.64 -9.62
C SER A 123 13.65 40.12 -8.18
N THR A 124 13.11 38.91 -8.01
CA THR A 124 13.11 38.20 -6.72
C THR A 124 14.29 37.25 -6.57
N ASN A 125 14.93 36.83 -7.67
CA ASN A 125 16.09 35.93 -7.67
C ASN A 125 17.38 36.75 -7.74
N VAL A 126 17.80 37.31 -6.62
CA VAL A 126 19.04 38.08 -6.51
C VAL A 126 19.88 37.59 -5.33
N PRO A 127 21.20 37.83 -5.31
CA PRO A 127 22.03 37.54 -4.15
C PRO A 127 21.41 38.08 -2.86
N GLY A 128 21.36 37.24 -1.83
CA GLY A 128 20.74 37.50 -0.54
C GLY A 128 19.24 37.19 -0.45
N SER A 129 18.55 36.86 -1.55
CA SER A 129 17.14 36.46 -1.50
C SER A 129 16.95 35.20 -0.65
N LEU A 130 15.89 35.19 0.16
CA LEU A 130 15.50 34.05 0.98
C LEU A 130 14.55 33.17 0.17
N VAL A 131 14.91 31.90 -0.01
CA VAL A 131 14.06 30.90 -0.66
C VAL A 131 13.51 29.98 0.41
N THR A 132 12.18 29.87 0.49
CA THR A 132 11.49 28.92 1.36
C THR A 132 11.04 27.74 0.52
N TYR A 133 11.57 26.56 0.81
CA TYR A 133 11.13 25.32 0.18
C TYR A 133 9.99 24.70 0.98
N CYS A 134 9.05 24.09 0.26
CA CYS A 134 7.96 23.29 0.82
C CYS A 134 7.90 21.97 0.08
N LEU A 135 8.08 20.87 0.80
CA LEU A 135 7.93 19.51 0.31
C LEU A 135 6.66 18.94 0.92
N GLU A 136 5.69 18.60 0.09
CA GLU A 136 4.47 17.93 0.50
C GLU A 136 4.60 16.44 0.20
N TYR A 137 4.46 15.60 1.23
CA TYR A 137 4.46 14.15 1.08
C TYR A 137 3.06 13.60 1.34
N THR A 138 2.68 12.55 0.63
CA THR A 138 1.44 11.80 0.85
C THR A 138 1.67 10.32 0.64
N ASN A 139 1.20 9.48 1.56
CA ASN A 139 1.07 8.06 1.29
C ASN A 139 -0.23 7.81 0.51
N THR A 140 -0.13 7.72 -0.81
CA THR A 140 -1.27 7.45 -1.72
C THR A 140 -1.59 5.96 -1.82
N GLY A 141 -0.80 5.10 -1.17
CA GLY A 141 -1.07 3.67 -1.06
C GLY A 141 -2.07 3.33 0.05
N SER A 142 -2.52 2.08 0.08
CA SER A 142 -3.54 1.59 1.01
C SER A 142 -3.01 0.94 2.27
N VAL A 143 -1.69 0.79 2.40
CA VAL A 143 -1.04 0.28 3.61
C VAL A 143 -0.05 1.30 4.18
N VAL A 144 0.34 1.13 5.44
CA VAL A 144 1.32 2.00 6.12
C VAL A 144 2.70 1.89 5.45
N ALA A 145 3.35 3.03 5.21
CA ALA A 145 4.76 3.08 4.85
C ALA A 145 5.58 3.18 6.15
N ASN A 146 6.59 2.33 6.34
CA ASN A 146 7.48 2.36 7.51
C ASN A 146 8.86 2.92 7.14
N ASP A 147 9.56 3.45 8.13
CA ASP A 147 10.93 3.97 8.01
C ASP A 147 11.09 5.02 6.89
N VAL A 148 10.07 5.86 6.71
CA VAL A 148 10.04 6.87 5.65
C VAL A 148 11.02 7.99 5.96
N THR A 149 11.95 8.22 5.04
CA THR A 149 12.94 9.30 5.11
C THR A 149 12.92 10.12 3.83
N VAL A 150 12.86 11.45 3.95
CA VAL A 150 12.94 12.39 2.83
C VAL A 150 14.27 13.13 2.89
N ILE A 151 15.06 13.05 1.82
CA ILE A 151 16.37 13.71 1.72
C ILE A 151 16.32 14.71 0.58
N ASP A 152 16.72 15.95 0.85
CA ASP A 152 16.73 17.03 -0.14
C ASP A 152 18.06 17.79 -0.14
N MET A 153 18.75 17.75 -1.28
CA MET A 153 20.05 18.41 -1.46
C MET A 153 19.89 19.93 -1.59
N ILE A 154 20.76 20.68 -0.93
CA ILE A 154 20.81 22.13 -1.08
C ILE A 154 21.39 22.48 -2.46
N PRO A 155 20.66 23.26 -3.28
CA PRO A 155 21.13 23.66 -4.59
C PRO A 155 22.44 24.45 -4.55
N LYS A 156 23.23 24.33 -5.62
CA LYS A 156 24.41 25.20 -5.82
C LYS A 156 23.99 26.67 -5.85
N TYR A 157 24.91 27.54 -5.43
CA TYR A 157 24.71 28.99 -5.34
C TYR A 157 23.61 29.39 -4.34
N THR A 158 23.34 28.51 -3.37
CA THR A 158 22.51 28.81 -2.23
C THR A 158 23.17 28.27 -0.96
N THR A 159 22.99 29.00 0.14
CA THR A 159 23.45 28.63 1.47
C THR A 159 22.25 28.32 2.35
N TYR A 160 22.25 27.17 3.03
CA TYR A 160 21.21 26.83 4.00
C TYR A 160 21.14 27.84 5.15
N VAL A 161 19.93 28.21 5.56
CA VAL A 161 19.71 29.11 6.70
C VAL A 161 19.48 28.27 7.96
N THR A 162 20.44 28.30 8.87
CA THR A 162 20.43 27.60 10.17
C THR A 162 19.16 27.90 10.98
N GLY A 163 18.63 26.88 11.65
CA GLY A 163 17.40 26.97 12.45
C GLY A 163 16.12 27.24 11.65
N LYS A 164 16.11 26.98 10.34
CA LYS A 164 14.94 27.24 9.48
C LYS A 164 14.21 26.00 8.98
N ILE A 165 14.43 24.83 9.58
CA ILE A 165 13.63 23.64 9.29
C ILE A 165 12.30 23.70 10.05
N ARG A 166 11.22 23.25 9.41
CA ARG A 166 9.90 23.13 10.03
C ARG A 166 9.15 21.91 9.51
N ILE A 167 8.30 21.32 10.34
CA ILE A 167 7.39 20.23 9.95
C ILE A 167 5.96 20.68 10.27
N GLY A 168 5.04 20.42 9.34
CA GLY A 168 3.65 20.82 9.45
C GLY A 168 2.70 19.80 8.85
N THR A 169 1.42 19.98 9.14
CA THR A 169 0.34 19.21 8.53
C THR A 169 0.00 19.72 7.13
N ILE A 170 -0.77 18.96 6.36
CA ILE A 170 -1.36 19.49 5.12
C ILE A 170 -2.10 20.80 5.40
N GLY A 171 -1.90 21.78 4.50
CA GLY A 171 -2.47 23.12 4.62
C GLY A 171 -1.68 24.10 5.49
N SER A 172 -0.64 23.65 6.21
CA SER A 172 0.23 24.59 6.92
C SER A 172 0.97 25.51 5.94
N THR A 173 1.45 26.64 6.44
CA THR A 173 2.46 27.47 5.79
C THR A 173 3.77 27.34 6.58
N TYR A 174 4.86 27.89 6.05
CA TYR A 174 6.10 27.99 6.80
C TYR A 174 5.88 28.64 8.18
N ALA A 175 5.07 29.69 8.25
CA ALA A 175 4.85 30.43 9.48
C ALA A 175 4.07 29.63 10.55
N THR A 176 3.13 28.78 10.13
CA THR A 176 2.27 28.01 11.04
C THR A 176 2.79 26.61 11.35
N ALA A 177 3.76 26.11 10.59
CA ALA A 177 4.43 24.84 10.85
C ALA A 177 5.28 24.90 12.12
N ALA A 178 5.39 23.76 12.81
CA ALA A 178 6.20 23.62 14.01
C ALA A 178 7.68 23.81 13.67
N THR A 179 8.40 24.52 14.54
CA THR A 179 9.85 24.60 14.43
C THR A 179 10.44 23.25 14.80
N GLU A 180 11.21 22.70 13.89
CA GLU A 180 12.14 21.61 14.23
C GLU A 180 13.46 22.26 14.59
N ASP A 181 14.11 21.75 15.65
CA ASP A 181 15.48 22.15 15.91
C ASP A 181 16.40 21.52 14.84
N ASP A 182 17.49 22.21 14.53
CA ASP A 182 18.40 21.82 13.44
C ASP A 182 19.51 20.85 13.92
N ASN A 183 19.39 20.32 15.14
CA ASN A 183 20.41 19.49 15.75
C ASN A 183 20.01 18.01 15.66
N ALA A 184 21.00 17.15 15.43
CA ALA A 184 20.79 15.70 15.36
C ALA A 184 20.64 15.03 16.73
N SER A 185 20.32 15.79 17.77
CA SER A 185 20.45 15.39 19.17
C SER A 185 19.20 15.71 19.99
N ASP A 186 18.02 15.55 19.41
CA ASP A 186 16.82 15.27 20.20
C ASP A 186 16.61 13.75 20.31
N GLY A 187 16.26 13.32 21.52
CA GLY A 187 16.04 11.91 21.81
C GLY A 187 14.74 11.42 21.19
N VAL A 188 14.81 10.97 19.93
CA VAL A 188 14.01 9.89 19.33
C VAL A 188 12.48 10.06 19.44
N THR A 189 11.94 11.23 19.12
CA THR A 189 10.49 11.34 18.83
C THR A 189 10.33 11.72 17.36
N LEU A 190 9.78 10.80 16.56
CA LEU A 190 9.46 11.05 15.17
C LEU A 190 8.18 11.90 15.06
N PRO A 191 8.05 12.75 14.03
CA PRO A 191 9.05 13.04 13.01
C PRO A 191 10.14 14.02 13.50
N TYR A 192 11.37 13.89 12.98
CA TYR A 192 12.48 14.83 13.25
C TYR A 192 13.24 15.16 11.96
N ALA A 193 14.09 16.20 11.98
CA ALA A 193 14.89 16.58 10.83
C ALA A 193 16.30 17.05 11.20
N ASN A 194 17.24 16.98 10.26
CA ASN A 194 18.59 17.51 10.45
C ASN A 194 19.16 18.13 9.17
N TRP A 195 20.12 19.04 9.35
CA TRP A 195 20.91 19.63 8.27
C TRP A 195 22.34 19.10 8.31
N ASN A 196 22.82 18.58 7.17
CA ASN A 196 24.23 18.21 6.99
C ASN A 196 24.78 17.21 8.03
N VAL A 197 23.90 16.41 8.65
CA VAL A 197 24.29 15.36 9.59
C VAL A 197 24.14 13.97 8.97
N THR A 198 22.93 13.56 8.59
CA THR A 198 22.73 12.26 7.96
C THR A 198 23.36 12.21 6.57
N THR A 199 23.17 13.27 5.80
CA THR A 199 23.69 13.39 4.43
C THR A 199 24.37 14.76 4.28
N PRO A 200 25.67 14.81 3.93
CA PRO A 200 26.36 16.08 3.70
C PRO A 200 25.69 16.91 2.59
N GLY A 201 25.47 18.19 2.85
CA GLY A 201 24.84 19.11 1.90
C GLY A 201 23.34 18.91 1.70
N ALA A 202 22.66 18.13 2.54
CA ALA A 202 21.23 17.89 2.46
C ALA A 202 20.48 18.20 3.76
N VAL A 203 19.20 18.53 3.64
CA VAL A 203 18.23 18.45 4.73
C VAL A 203 17.61 17.05 4.70
N THR A 204 17.61 16.37 5.84
CA THR A 204 17.03 15.03 6.00
C THR A 204 15.87 15.08 6.97
N PHE A 205 14.70 14.61 6.56
CA PHE A 205 13.50 14.47 7.39
C PHE A 205 13.21 13.00 7.61
N SER A 206 13.16 12.58 8.87
CA SER A 206 12.81 11.21 9.27
C SER A 206 11.38 11.22 9.77
N LEU A 207 10.47 10.56 9.03
CA LEU A 207 9.03 10.59 9.28
C LEU A 207 8.52 9.37 10.05
N GLY A 208 9.30 8.28 10.05
CA GLY A 208 8.88 7.03 10.67
C GLY A 208 7.79 6.34 9.87
N SER A 209 6.65 6.09 10.51
CA SER A 209 5.50 5.45 9.87
C SER A 209 4.51 6.48 9.33
N VAL A 210 4.21 6.41 8.04
CA VAL A 210 3.20 7.22 7.37
C VAL A 210 2.01 6.33 7.02
N GLY A 211 0.91 6.48 7.76
CA GLY A 211 -0.33 5.72 7.54
C GLY A 211 -0.91 5.91 6.12
N ALA A 212 -1.74 4.96 5.67
CA ALA A 212 -2.41 5.07 4.38
C ALA A 212 -3.29 6.34 4.32
N GLY A 213 -3.10 7.16 3.28
CA GLY A 213 -3.76 8.46 3.15
C GLY A 213 -3.21 9.57 4.06
N ALA A 214 -2.25 9.27 4.93
CA ALA A 214 -1.59 10.29 5.74
C ALA A 214 -0.66 11.14 4.88
N ALA A 215 -0.55 12.42 5.23
CA ALA A 215 0.18 13.42 4.47
C ALA A 215 0.67 14.55 5.37
N GLY A 216 1.69 15.28 4.92
CA GLY A 216 2.28 16.39 5.66
C GLY A 216 3.16 17.28 4.80
N ARG A 217 3.68 18.35 5.42
CA ARG A 217 4.55 19.32 4.77
C ARG A 217 5.85 19.49 5.54
N LEU A 218 6.94 19.59 4.79
CA LEU A 218 8.31 19.73 5.27
C LEU A 218 8.87 21.02 4.69
N TYR A 219 9.51 21.83 5.53
CA TYR A 219 10.04 23.12 5.09
C TYR A 219 11.48 23.31 5.51
N TYR A 220 12.19 24.08 4.70
CA TYR A 220 13.49 24.63 5.04
C TYR A 220 13.74 25.92 4.25
N GLN A 221 14.71 26.73 4.68
CA GLN A 221 15.08 27.95 3.97
C GLN A 221 16.54 27.93 3.54
N VAL A 222 16.79 28.53 2.38
CA VAL A 222 18.14 28.82 1.89
C VAL A 222 18.21 30.30 1.49
N ARG A 223 19.43 30.81 1.36
CA ARG A 223 19.71 32.14 0.86
C ARG A 223 20.51 32.02 -0.44
N ILE A 224 20.14 32.78 -1.46
CA ILE A 224 20.92 32.87 -2.71
C ILE A 224 22.25 33.58 -2.41
N ASP A 225 23.36 33.02 -2.89
CA ASP A 225 24.71 33.57 -2.69
C ASP A 225 24.97 34.85 -3.53
#